data_AF-A0A3D1DIL4-F1
#
_entry.id   AF-A0A3D1DIL4-F1
#
_cell.length_a   1.000
_cell.length_b   1.000
_cell.length_c   1.000
_cell.angle_alpha   90.00
_cell.angle_beta   90.00
_cell.angle_gamma   90.00
#
_symmetry.space_group_name_H-M   'P 1'
#
loop_
_entity.id
_entity.type
_entity.pdbx_description
1 polymer ?
#
loop_
_entity_poly.entity_id
_entity_poly.type
_entity_poly.pdbx_seq_one_letter_code
_entity_poly.pdbx_strand_id
1 'polypeptide(L)'
;EHCLYLHYRSLGGSVQVTLPEPLDAGGLAARLKEAAKGGKQKVAAAFLDVDWATEVARGDKVRGKKLFATSGIGCAKCHAAKGLAAVPGAPSLTGAGKRFTVPYLVESVLLPNRRISPVFRSTVIVTSKGKVVTGLVVGETGQVVTVLTPEAKRVEISRGEIEERKTQNVSAMPAGLVKTPRELRDLLAYLLAQ
;
A
#
# COMPACT_ATOMS: atom_id res chain seq x y z
N GLU A 1 -24.27 0.48 -0.62
CA GLU A 1 -23.96 -0.94 -0.89
C GLU A 1 -22.49 -1.19 -0.52
N HIS A 2 -22.20 -2.11 0.38
CA HIS A 2 -20.83 -2.44 0.79
C HIS A 2 -20.36 -3.68 0.00
N CYS A 3 -19.34 -3.53 -0.83
CA CYS A 3 -18.77 -4.65 -1.60
C CYS A 3 -17.75 -5.39 -0.72
N LEU A 4 -18.00 -6.67 -0.42
CA LEU A 4 -17.13 -7.51 0.40
C LEU A 4 -16.21 -8.35 -0.52
N TYR A 5 -14.90 -8.14 -0.42
CA TYR A 5 -13.92 -8.95 -1.15
C TYR A 5 -13.52 -10.18 -0.33
N LEU A 6 -13.90 -11.36 -0.78
CA LEU A 6 -13.56 -12.63 -0.14
C LEU A 6 -12.28 -13.20 -0.75
N HIS A 7 -11.30 -13.55 0.09
CA HIS A 7 -10.23 -14.45 -0.31
C HIS A 7 -10.68 -15.88 0.01
N TYR A 8 -10.70 -16.75 -1.00
CA TYR A 8 -10.99 -18.16 -0.81
C TYR A 8 -9.85 -19.04 -1.34
N ARG A 9 -9.65 -20.19 -0.69
CA ARG A 9 -8.73 -21.23 -1.13
C ARG A 9 -9.47 -22.56 -1.12
N SER A 10 -9.41 -23.29 -2.24
CA SER A 10 -9.89 -24.67 -2.30
C SER A 10 -8.78 -25.62 -1.85
N LEU A 11 -9.06 -26.42 -0.83
CA LEU A 11 -8.19 -27.45 -0.29
C LEU A 11 -8.95 -28.77 -0.30
N GLY A 12 -8.72 -29.60 -1.33
CA GLY A 12 -9.11 -31.01 -1.36
C GLY A 12 -10.56 -31.31 -0.96
N GLY A 13 -11.53 -30.59 -1.52
CA GLY A 13 -12.96 -30.78 -1.24
C GLY A 13 -13.57 -29.82 -0.21
N SER A 14 -12.77 -28.93 0.38
CA SER A 14 -13.25 -27.85 1.25
C SER A 14 -12.83 -26.48 0.71
N VAL A 15 -13.71 -25.47 0.82
CA VAL A 15 -13.40 -24.08 0.50
C VAL A 15 -13.21 -23.33 1.82
N GLN A 16 -11.97 -22.94 2.11
CA GLN A 16 -11.70 -21.98 3.18
C GLN A 16 -11.94 -20.57 2.65
N VAL A 17 -12.91 -19.87 3.24
CA VAL A 17 -13.18 -18.47 2.98
C VAL A 17 -12.62 -17.66 4.14
N THR A 18 -11.72 -16.73 3.87
CA THR A 18 -11.28 -15.75 4.86
C THR A 18 -12.10 -14.48 4.65
N LEU A 19 -12.99 -14.19 5.60
CA LEU A 19 -13.67 -12.90 5.64
C LEU A 19 -12.63 -11.81 5.94
N PRO A 20 -12.58 -10.71 5.16
CA PRO A 20 -11.81 -9.58 5.60
C PRO A 20 -12.44 -9.07 6.89
N GLU A 21 -11.66 -9.06 7.99
CA GLU A 21 -12.08 -8.41 9.23
C GLU A 21 -12.65 -7.02 8.91
N PRO A 22 -13.90 -6.72 9.28
CA PRO A 22 -14.45 -5.39 9.11
C PRO A 22 -13.63 -4.42 9.97
N LEU A 23 -12.94 -3.50 9.30
CA LEU A 23 -12.25 -2.39 9.96
C LEU A 23 -13.28 -1.31 10.31
N ASP A 24 -13.84 -1.41 11.51
CA ASP A 24 -14.52 -0.28 12.15
C ASP A 24 -13.50 0.65 12.82
N ALA A 25 -13.97 1.80 13.31
CA ALA A 25 -13.11 2.80 13.95
C ALA A 25 -12.48 2.27 15.26
N GLY A 26 -13.17 1.38 15.98
CA GLY A 26 -12.67 0.77 17.22
C GLY A 26 -11.49 -0.17 16.97
N GLY A 27 -11.57 -0.97 15.91
CA GLY A 27 -10.50 -1.84 15.44
C GLY A 27 -9.27 -1.08 14.97
N LEU A 28 -9.44 0.05 14.28
CA LEU A 28 -8.32 0.87 13.82
C LEU A 28 -7.50 1.44 14.99
N ALA A 29 -8.14 2.05 15.97
CA ALA A 29 -7.45 2.69 17.10
C ALA A 29 -6.59 1.68 17.89
N ALA A 30 -7.11 0.48 18.12
CA ALA A 30 -6.38 -0.60 18.78
C ALA A 30 -5.12 -1.00 18.00
N ARG A 31 -5.23 -1.15 16.67
CA ARG A 31 -4.12 -1.55 15.79
C ARG A 31 -3.04 -0.49 15.68
N LEU A 32 -3.42 0.79 15.61
CA LEU A 32 -2.45 1.88 15.61
C LEU A 32 -1.68 1.93 16.95
N LYS A 33 -2.38 1.73 18.08
CA LYS A 33 -1.76 1.65 19.41
C LYS A 33 -0.84 0.45 19.55
N GLU A 34 -1.21 -0.71 19.02
CA GLU A 34 -0.36 -1.91 18.97
C GLU A 34 0.93 -1.63 18.18
N ALA A 35 0.81 -1.04 16.98
CA ALA A 35 1.96 -0.71 16.14
C ALA A 35 2.91 0.30 16.82
N ALA A 36 2.38 1.28 17.55
CA ALA A 36 3.16 2.25 18.30
C ALA A 36 3.97 1.62 19.46
N LYS A 37 3.49 0.52 20.05
CA LYS A 37 4.12 -0.14 21.22
C LYS A 37 5.31 -1.06 20.88
N GLY A 38 5.50 -1.47 19.63
CA GLY A 38 6.60 -2.38 19.30
C GLY A 38 6.59 -3.05 17.92
N GLY A 39 5.88 -2.50 16.94
CA GLY A 39 5.79 -3.11 15.61
C GLY A 39 6.99 -2.85 14.69
N LYS A 40 7.12 -3.67 13.63
CA LYS A 40 8.05 -3.41 12.50
C LYS A 40 7.73 -2.10 11.76
N GLN A 41 6.56 -1.51 12.00
CA GLN A 41 6.14 -0.21 11.47
C GLN A 41 5.79 0.69 12.66
N LYS A 42 6.56 1.75 12.86
CA LYS A 42 6.30 2.72 13.92
C LYS A 42 5.27 3.74 13.43
N VAL A 43 4.18 3.88 14.16
CA VAL A 43 3.21 4.95 14.00
C VAL A 43 3.50 6.00 15.06
N ALA A 44 3.58 7.27 14.66
CA ALA A 44 3.80 8.35 15.61
C ALA A 44 2.58 8.56 16.51
N ALA A 45 2.80 8.96 17.77
CA ALA A 45 1.73 9.18 18.75
C ALA A 45 0.65 10.15 18.25
N ALA A 46 1.02 11.13 17.43
CA ALA A 46 0.11 12.12 16.85
C ALA A 46 -1.04 11.50 16.01
N PHE A 47 -0.90 10.27 15.52
CA PHE A 47 -1.94 9.61 14.72
C PHE A 47 -2.94 8.78 15.56
N LEU A 48 -2.66 8.55 16.85
CA LEU A 48 -3.37 7.56 17.67
C LEU A 48 -4.73 8.03 18.16
N ASP A 49 -4.86 9.33 18.44
CA ASP A 49 -6.05 9.93 19.05
C ASP A 49 -6.83 10.82 18.08
N VAL A 50 -6.78 10.48 16.79
CA VAL A 50 -7.50 11.18 15.72
C VAL A 50 -8.75 10.40 15.35
N ASP A 51 -9.91 11.04 15.42
CA ASP A 51 -11.15 10.51 14.86
C ASP A 51 -11.15 10.68 13.33
N TRP A 52 -10.52 9.73 12.65
CA TRP A 52 -10.40 9.75 11.20
C TRP A 52 -11.74 9.75 10.46
N ALA A 53 -12.80 9.20 11.06
CA ALA A 53 -14.12 9.15 10.42
C ALA A 53 -14.69 10.55 10.19
N THR A 54 -14.46 11.48 11.13
CA THR A 54 -14.91 12.86 11.04
C THR A 54 -13.83 13.81 10.53
N GLU A 55 -12.57 13.57 10.88
CA GLU A 55 -11.46 14.47 10.56
C GLU A 55 -11.21 14.58 9.05
N VAL A 56 -11.42 13.50 8.29
CA VAL A 56 -11.22 13.53 6.82
C VAL A 56 -12.20 14.47 6.12
N ALA A 57 -13.40 14.68 6.66
CA ALA A 57 -14.36 15.63 6.11
C ALA A 57 -13.85 17.09 6.17
N ARG A 58 -12.90 17.38 7.07
CA ARG A 58 -12.25 18.69 7.24
C ARG A 58 -10.98 18.84 6.39
N GLY A 59 -10.60 17.83 5.62
CA GLY A 59 -9.40 17.84 4.79
C GLY A 59 -9.53 18.70 3.54
N ASP A 60 -8.46 19.42 3.18
CA ASP A 60 -8.38 20.18 1.94
C ASP A 60 -7.91 19.27 0.78
N LYS A 61 -8.83 19.05 -0.16
CA LYS A 61 -8.64 18.19 -1.35
C LYS A 61 -7.58 18.72 -2.31
N VAL A 62 -7.40 20.04 -2.39
CA VAL A 62 -6.39 20.67 -3.24
C VAL A 62 -5.00 20.41 -2.65
N ARG A 63 -4.84 20.57 -1.34
CA ARG A 63 -3.58 20.17 -0.67
C ARG A 63 -3.36 18.67 -0.77
N GLY A 64 -4.41 17.86 -0.59
CA GLY A 64 -4.37 16.41 -0.78
C GLY A 64 -3.87 15.99 -2.16
N LYS A 65 -4.36 16.64 -3.23
CA LYS A 65 -3.89 16.39 -4.59
C LYS A 65 -2.40 16.72 -4.76
N LYS A 66 -1.94 17.84 -4.18
CA LYS A 66 -0.51 18.24 -4.20
C LYS A 66 0.36 17.22 -3.45
N LEU A 67 -0.10 16.75 -2.30
CA LEU A 67 0.57 15.70 -1.52
C LEU A 67 0.64 14.37 -2.29
N PHE A 68 -0.44 13.99 -2.98
CA PHE A 68 -0.49 12.78 -3.79
C PHE A 68 0.49 12.81 -4.98
N ALA A 69 0.69 13.97 -5.59
CA ALA A 69 1.53 14.14 -6.77
C ALA A 69 2.98 13.69 -6.56
N THR A 70 3.69 13.42 -7.67
CA THR A 70 5.10 12.98 -7.68
C THR A 70 6.04 13.92 -6.91
N SER A 71 5.74 15.22 -6.92
CA SER A 71 6.50 16.28 -6.22
C SER A 71 6.14 16.44 -4.73
N GLY A 72 5.07 15.81 -4.25
CA GLY A 72 4.66 15.80 -2.85
C GLY A 72 5.22 14.58 -2.10
N ILE A 73 4.35 13.88 -1.38
CA ILE A 73 4.67 12.58 -0.76
C ILE A 73 5.02 11.53 -1.84
N GLY A 74 4.49 11.70 -3.06
CA GLY A 74 4.87 10.88 -4.21
C GLY A 74 4.04 9.61 -4.36
N CYS A 75 2.79 9.60 -3.88
CA CYS A 75 1.88 8.48 -4.09
C CYS A 75 1.67 8.18 -5.59
N ALA A 76 1.63 9.22 -6.42
CA ALA A 76 1.52 9.16 -7.88
C ALA A 76 2.72 8.49 -8.57
N LYS A 77 3.86 8.34 -7.88
CA LYS A 77 5.00 7.60 -8.42
C LYS A 77 4.67 6.13 -8.64
N CYS A 78 3.70 5.58 -7.90
CA CYS A 78 3.30 4.18 -7.99
C CYS A 78 1.80 4.03 -8.30
N HIS A 79 0.93 4.87 -7.75
CA HIS A 79 -0.52 4.69 -7.81
C HIS A 79 -1.21 5.66 -8.76
N ALA A 80 -2.13 5.14 -9.57
CA ALA A 80 -2.95 5.97 -10.45
C ALA A 80 -4.07 6.65 -9.66
N ALA A 81 -4.49 7.82 -10.13
CA ALA A 81 -5.68 8.52 -9.67
C ALA A 81 -6.40 9.13 -10.89
N LYS A 82 -7.58 9.73 -10.69
CA LYS A 82 -8.36 10.29 -11.79
C LYS A 82 -7.54 11.36 -12.54
N GLY A 83 -7.30 11.12 -13.83
CA GLY A 83 -6.48 11.99 -14.69
C GLY A 83 -4.97 11.93 -14.41
N LEU A 84 -4.51 11.01 -13.55
CA LEU A 84 -3.09 10.77 -13.26
C LEU A 84 -2.76 9.31 -13.58
N ALA A 85 -2.09 9.11 -14.71
CA ALA A 85 -1.47 7.83 -15.01
C ALA A 85 -0.36 7.55 -13.98
N ALA A 86 -0.23 6.30 -13.59
CA ALA A 86 0.86 5.86 -12.74
C ALA A 86 1.74 4.85 -13.44
N VAL A 87 2.82 4.49 -12.77
CA VAL A 87 3.69 3.41 -13.15
C VAL A 87 2.90 2.09 -13.12
N PRO A 88 2.78 1.37 -14.26
CA PRO A 88 2.17 0.03 -14.30
C PRO A 88 2.70 -0.91 -13.19
N GLY A 89 1.79 -1.56 -12.47
CA GLY A 89 2.10 -2.59 -11.48
C GLY A 89 1.60 -2.32 -10.06
N ALA A 90 1.46 -1.05 -9.65
CA ALA A 90 0.78 -0.73 -8.40
C ALA A 90 -0.73 -0.54 -8.64
N PRO A 91 -1.59 -0.85 -7.64
CA PRO A 91 -3.03 -0.78 -7.80
C PRO A 91 -3.50 0.67 -8.01
N SER A 92 -4.45 0.87 -8.93
CA SER A 92 -5.08 2.17 -9.12
C SER A 92 -5.89 2.58 -7.88
N LEU A 93 -5.72 3.84 -7.45
CA LEU A 93 -6.47 4.47 -6.38
C LEU A 93 -7.62 5.35 -6.91
N THR A 94 -7.87 5.37 -8.22
CA THR A 94 -9.09 5.98 -8.79
C THR A 94 -10.34 5.36 -8.17
N GLY A 95 -11.27 6.18 -7.68
CA GLY A 95 -12.48 5.72 -7.00
C GLY A 95 -12.21 4.97 -5.69
N ALA A 96 -11.06 5.18 -5.03
CA ALA A 96 -10.76 4.54 -3.74
C ALA A 96 -11.85 4.79 -2.69
N GLY A 97 -12.43 6.00 -2.64
CA GLY A 97 -13.51 6.33 -1.70
C GLY A 97 -14.80 5.54 -1.88
N LYS A 98 -15.03 4.92 -3.06
CA LYS A 98 -16.18 4.04 -3.29
C LYS A 98 -15.89 2.58 -2.90
N ARG A 99 -14.61 2.20 -2.88
CA ARG A 99 -14.15 0.82 -2.68
C ARG A 99 -13.73 0.54 -1.24
N PHE A 100 -13.26 1.56 -0.54
CA PHE A 100 -12.62 1.40 0.76
C PHE A 100 -13.20 2.37 1.79
N THR A 101 -13.29 1.90 3.03
CA THR A 101 -13.68 2.73 4.17
C THR A 101 -12.53 3.63 4.60
N VAL A 102 -12.83 4.72 5.31
CA VAL A 102 -11.79 5.60 5.87
C VAL A 102 -10.82 4.84 6.78
N PRO A 103 -11.28 3.99 7.72
CA PRO A 103 -10.35 3.23 8.55
C PRO A 103 -9.40 2.32 7.75
N TYR A 104 -9.90 1.70 6.68
CA TYR A 104 -9.09 0.88 5.79
C TYR A 104 -7.99 1.70 5.10
N LEU A 105 -8.31 2.89 4.59
CA LEU A 105 -7.33 3.74 3.93
C LEU A 105 -6.27 4.27 4.92
N VAL A 106 -6.68 4.63 6.14
CA VAL A 106 -5.75 5.05 7.22
C VAL A 106 -4.78 3.91 7.55
N GLU A 107 -5.30 2.70 7.80
CA GLU A 107 -4.47 1.54 8.11
C GLU A 107 -3.52 1.22 6.95
N SER A 108 -4.02 1.25 5.70
CA SER A 108 -3.21 0.95 4.53
C SER A 108 -2.02 1.91 4.39
N VAL A 109 -2.22 3.21 4.66
CA VAL A 109 -1.17 4.23 4.54
C VAL A 109 -0.19 4.19 5.71
N LEU A 110 -0.68 4.04 6.95
CA LEU A 110 0.18 4.06 8.15
C LEU A 110 0.85 2.71 8.41
N LEU A 111 0.19 1.62 8.05
CA LEU A 111 0.61 0.23 8.29
C LEU A 111 0.61 -0.63 7.00
N PRO A 112 1.37 -0.26 5.95
CA PRO A 112 1.39 -1.01 4.69
C PRO A 112 1.68 -2.51 4.79
N ASN A 113 2.36 -2.97 5.85
CA ASN A 113 2.72 -4.37 6.01
C ASN A 113 1.67 -5.20 6.76
N ARG A 114 0.62 -4.57 7.30
CA ARG A 114 -0.40 -5.27 8.12
C ARG A 114 -1.27 -6.19 7.27
N ARG A 115 -1.67 -5.72 6.08
CA ARG A 115 -2.50 -6.45 5.13
C ARG A 115 -1.91 -6.32 3.73
N ILE A 116 -1.11 -7.31 3.34
CA ILE A 116 -0.43 -7.34 2.04
C ILE A 116 -1.05 -8.45 1.21
N SER A 117 -1.68 -8.09 0.08
CA SER A 117 -2.07 -9.09 -0.92
C SER A 117 -0.81 -9.80 -1.43
N PRO A 118 -0.82 -11.13 -1.63
CA PRO A 118 0.36 -11.86 -2.11
C PRO A 118 1.00 -11.25 -3.36
N VAL A 119 0.19 -10.66 -4.26
CA VAL A 119 0.65 -10.02 -5.50
C VAL A 119 1.34 -8.67 -5.29
N PHE A 120 1.26 -8.07 -4.10
CA PHE A 120 1.89 -6.78 -3.76
C PHE A 120 3.06 -6.93 -2.77
N ARG A 121 3.49 -8.17 -2.50
CA ARG A 121 4.65 -8.44 -1.66
C ARG A 121 5.94 -8.06 -2.38
N SER A 122 6.84 -7.44 -1.63
CA SER A 122 8.19 -7.15 -2.11
C SER A 122 8.96 -8.46 -2.33
N THR A 123 9.77 -8.49 -3.37
CA THR A 123 10.66 -9.59 -3.73
C THR A 123 12.10 -9.09 -3.70
N VAL A 124 12.98 -9.83 -3.05
CA VAL A 124 14.43 -9.64 -3.11
C VAL A 124 14.98 -10.55 -4.21
N ILE A 125 15.77 -9.97 -5.11
CA ILE A 125 16.46 -10.66 -6.18
C ILE A 125 17.95 -10.40 -6.02
N VAL A 126 18.73 -11.47 -5.92
CA VAL A 126 20.20 -11.42 -5.93
C VAL A 126 20.65 -11.86 -7.31
N THR A 127 21.46 -11.02 -7.96
CA THR A 127 22.03 -11.32 -9.28
C THR A 127 23.41 -11.95 -9.15
N SER A 128 23.86 -12.66 -10.18
CA SER A 128 25.20 -13.26 -10.26
C SER A 128 26.37 -12.28 -10.24
N LYS A 129 26.08 -10.99 -10.39
CA LYS A 129 27.05 -9.90 -10.22
C LYS A 129 27.07 -9.36 -8.78
N GLY A 130 26.42 -10.04 -7.82
CA GLY A 130 26.30 -9.62 -6.42
C GLY A 130 25.33 -8.47 -6.16
N LYS A 131 24.62 -7.96 -7.19
CA LYS A 131 23.63 -6.89 -7.02
C LYS A 131 22.36 -7.43 -6.35
N VAL A 132 21.89 -6.71 -5.33
CA VAL A 132 20.61 -6.98 -4.66
C VAL A 132 19.58 -5.96 -5.12
N VAL A 133 18.45 -6.44 -5.65
CA VAL A 133 17.31 -5.61 -6.05
C VAL A 133 16.11 -6.00 -5.21
N THR A 134 15.48 -5.03 -4.57
CA THR A 134 14.28 -5.25 -3.75
C THR A 134 13.13 -4.41 -4.31
N GLY A 135 11.96 -5.03 -4.49
CA GLY A 135 10.77 -4.31 -4.94
C GLY A 135 9.63 -5.22 -5.39
N LEU A 136 8.60 -4.62 -5.97
CA LEU A 136 7.47 -5.33 -6.54
C LEU A 136 7.81 -5.90 -7.90
N VAL A 137 7.60 -7.19 -8.15
CA VAL A 137 7.67 -7.73 -9.51
C VAL A 137 6.42 -7.26 -10.27
N VAL A 138 6.61 -6.41 -11.27
CA VAL A 138 5.52 -5.80 -12.06
C VAL A 138 5.39 -6.36 -13.48
N GLY A 139 6.37 -7.16 -13.89
CA GLY A 139 6.37 -7.84 -15.18
C GLY A 139 7.39 -8.97 -15.20
N GLU A 140 7.07 -10.05 -15.90
CA GLU A 140 7.97 -11.18 -16.07
C GLU A 140 7.72 -11.79 -17.46
N THR A 141 8.77 -11.86 -18.27
CA THR A 141 8.78 -12.52 -19.58
C THR A 141 9.68 -13.75 -19.53
N GLY A 142 9.86 -14.43 -20.67
CA GLY A 142 10.81 -15.55 -20.79
C GLY A 142 12.27 -15.13 -20.59
N GLN A 143 12.60 -13.85 -20.71
CA GLN A 143 13.98 -13.36 -20.65
C GLN A 143 14.24 -12.38 -19.50
N VAL A 144 13.24 -11.59 -19.09
CA VAL A 144 13.44 -10.46 -18.17
C VAL A 144 12.41 -10.49 -17.05
N VAL A 145 12.86 -10.14 -15.84
CA VAL A 145 12.01 -9.79 -14.70
C VAL A 145 12.10 -8.28 -14.49
N THR A 146 10.95 -7.60 -14.47
CA THR A 146 10.86 -6.17 -14.20
C THR A 146 10.42 -5.94 -12.76
N VAL A 147 11.26 -5.27 -11.97
CA VAL A 147 11.02 -4.94 -10.57
C VAL A 147 10.79 -3.44 -10.42
N LEU A 148 9.69 -3.05 -9.78
CA LEU A 148 9.43 -1.70 -9.32
C LEU A 148 9.96 -1.53 -7.89
N THR A 149 11.01 -0.72 -7.76
CA THR A 149 11.67 -0.42 -6.48
C THR A 149 10.85 0.54 -5.62
N PRO A 150 11.10 0.61 -4.29
CA PRO A 150 10.48 1.58 -3.38
C PRO A 150 10.65 3.05 -3.82
N GLU A 151 11.73 3.36 -4.54
CA GLU A 151 12.02 4.68 -5.12
C GLU A 151 11.24 4.95 -6.42
N ALA A 152 10.32 4.06 -6.78
CA ALA A 152 9.52 4.06 -8.00
C ALA A 152 10.34 3.96 -9.30
N LYS A 153 11.51 3.33 -9.24
CA LYS A 153 12.32 3.01 -10.43
C LYS A 153 12.03 1.58 -10.90
N ARG A 154 11.95 1.40 -12.21
CA ARG A 154 11.95 0.07 -12.82
C ARG A 154 13.37 -0.42 -13.01
N VAL A 155 13.60 -1.65 -12.57
CA VAL A 155 14.85 -2.37 -12.78
C VAL A 155 14.50 -3.64 -13.53
N GLU A 156 15.05 -3.76 -14.74
CA GLU A 156 14.98 -4.99 -15.51
C GLU A 156 16.19 -5.85 -15.17
N ILE A 157 15.92 -7.13 -14.92
CA ILE A 157 16.92 -8.13 -14.55
C ILE A 157 16.76 -9.30 -15.51
N SER A 158 17.82 -9.63 -16.23
CA SER A 158 17.85 -10.82 -17.07
C SER A 158 17.66 -12.06 -16.21
N ARG A 159 16.75 -12.97 -16.60
CA ARG A 159 16.45 -14.19 -15.83
C ARG A 159 17.67 -15.08 -15.63
N GLY A 160 18.55 -15.13 -16.63
CA GLY A 160 19.81 -15.87 -16.53
C GLY A 160 20.82 -15.27 -15.55
N GLU A 161 20.63 -14.02 -15.12
CA GLU A 161 21.47 -13.37 -14.11
C GLU A 161 20.92 -13.54 -12.69
N ILE A 162 19.74 -14.14 -12.51
CA ILE A 162 19.12 -14.31 -11.18
C ILE A 162 19.70 -15.55 -10.50
N GLU A 163 20.39 -15.36 -9.38
CA GLU A 163 20.87 -16.45 -8.53
C GLU A 163 19.87 -16.81 -7.45
N GLU A 164 19.31 -15.80 -6.78
CA GLU A 164 18.32 -16.01 -5.72
C GLU A 164 17.12 -15.08 -5.93
N ARG A 165 15.92 -15.62 -5.69
CA ARG A 165 14.67 -14.86 -5.66
C ARG A 165 13.87 -15.25 -4.43
N LYS A 166 13.55 -14.27 -3.58
CA LYS A 166 12.80 -14.49 -2.35
C LYS A 166 11.70 -13.45 -2.15
N THR A 167 10.45 -13.91 -2.15
CA THR A 167 9.31 -13.06 -1.81
C THR A 167 9.24 -12.86 -0.29
N GLN A 168 9.17 -11.61 0.15
CA GLN A 168 9.10 -11.24 1.56
C GLN A 168 7.65 -11.07 2.04
N ASN A 169 7.47 -11.15 3.36
CA ASN A 169 6.21 -10.75 4.01
C ASN A 169 6.20 -9.24 4.32
N VAL A 170 6.65 -8.43 3.36
CA VAL A 170 6.76 -6.97 3.45
C VAL A 170 6.12 -6.37 2.20
N SER A 171 5.38 -5.28 2.36
CA SER A 171 4.77 -4.55 1.26
C SER A 171 5.83 -3.88 0.41
N ALA A 172 5.59 -3.80 -0.90
CA ALA A 172 6.38 -2.94 -1.76
C ALA A 172 6.08 -1.44 -1.54
N MET A 173 4.94 -1.10 -0.88
CA MET A 173 4.65 0.29 -0.51
C MET A 173 5.54 0.69 0.69
N PRO A 174 6.32 1.77 0.58
CA PRO A 174 7.17 2.24 1.68
C PRO A 174 6.35 2.61 2.91
N ALA A 175 6.87 2.31 4.09
CA ALA A 175 6.29 2.75 5.35
C ALA A 175 6.72 4.19 5.69
N GLY A 176 5.92 4.90 6.48
CA GLY A 176 6.30 6.22 7.01
C GLY A 176 6.36 7.33 5.97
N LEU A 177 5.63 7.20 4.86
CA LEU A 177 5.51 8.22 3.81
C LEU A 177 4.84 9.50 4.32
N VAL A 178 3.82 9.37 5.17
CA VAL A 178 3.12 10.48 5.80
C VAL A 178 3.74 10.79 7.17
N LYS A 179 4.00 12.07 7.46
CA LYS A 179 4.69 12.50 8.67
C LYS A 179 3.74 13.12 9.70
N THR A 180 2.65 13.75 9.25
CA THR A 180 1.71 14.43 10.14
C THR A 180 0.26 13.97 9.94
N PRO A 181 -0.60 14.03 10.97
CA PRO A 181 -2.02 13.73 10.81
C PRO A 181 -2.71 14.64 9.78
N ARG A 182 -2.28 15.90 9.73
CA ARG A 182 -2.77 16.91 8.80
C ARG A 182 -2.46 16.54 7.34
N GLU A 183 -1.30 15.97 7.04
CA GLU A 183 -1.00 15.44 5.71
C GLU A 183 -1.91 14.26 5.35
N LEU A 184 -2.07 13.30 6.28
CA LEU A 184 -2.90 12.12 6.04
C LEU A 184 -4.35 12.51 5.78
N ARG A 185 -4.91 13.40 6.61
CA ARG A 185 -6.28 13.90 6.49
C ARG A 185 -6.56 14.44 5.09
N ASP A 186 -5.71 15.34 4.61
CA ASP A 186 -5.92 15.99 3.33
C ASP A 186 -5.69 15.04 2.15
N LEU A 187 -4.70 14.15 2.26
CA LEU A 187 -4.49 13.07 1.29
C LEU A 187 -5.74 12.18 1.18
N LEU A 188 -6.32 11.77 2.31
CA LEU A 188 -7.54 10.97 2.35
C LEU A 188 -8.73 11.74 1.76
N ALA A 189 -8.88 13.03 2.09
CA ALA A 189 -9.95 13.86 1.53
C ALA A 189 -9.90 13.91 0.00
N TYR A 190 -8.69 13.96 -0.59
CA TYR A 190 -8.49 13.86 -2.04
C TYR A 190 -8.83 12.47 -2.60
N LEU A 191 -8.43 11.38 -1.92
CA LEU A 191 -8.71 10.00 -2.33
C LEU A 191 -10.20 9.64 -2.26
N LEU A 192 -10.91 10.18 -1.27
CA LEU A 192 -12.36 10.00 -1.12
C LEU A 192 -13.16 10.76 -2.18
N ALA A 193 -12.58 11.82 -2.76
CA ALA A 193 -13.21 12.64 -3.78
C ALA A 193 -12.95 12.17 -5.23
N GLN A 194 -12.28 11.02 -5.42
CA GLN A 194 -11.97 10.45 -6.74
C GLN A 194 -13.18 9.86 -7.47
#